data_AF-A0A419E1P9-F1
#
_entry.id   AF-A0A419E1P9-F1
#
_cell.length_a   1.000
_cell.length_b   1.000
_cell.length_c   1.000
_cell.angle_alpha   90.00
_cell.angle_beta   90.00
_cell.angle_gamma   90.00
#
_symmetry.space_group_name_H-M   'P 1'
#
loop_
_entity.id
_entity.type
_entity.pdbx_description
1 polymer ?
#
loop_
_entity_poly.entity_id
_entity_poly.type
_entity_poly.pdbx_seq_one_letter_code
_entity_poly.pdbx_strand_id
1 'polypeptide(L)'
;MSPIPVAKAGVKSGVSAGKPMNYTKFSSKLTGSLDQIGKMIEDNAKMIDSIQEVALELTGSIGALHTLTVKYAGIANQVLDVLLPLMQKIPLIPPKLTQFATDLEKMTQKIIDNQTATNKTITDVRSGLQTGDVSKLQSHAGELQNLTKTISAILPAK
;
A
#
# COMPACT_ATOMS: atom_id res chain seq x y z
N MET A 1 -54.17 -65.16 61.74
CA MET A 1 -52.78 -65.35 62.20
C MET A 1 -51.87 -64.46 61.38
N SER A 2 -50.93 -63.75 62.02
CA SER A 2 -49.79 -63.07 61.39
C SER A 2 -48.54 -63.45 62.18
N PRO A 3 -47.49 -64.00 61.53
CA PRO A 3 -46.16 -63.38 61.44
C PRO A 3 -45.47 -63.68 60.06
N ILE A 4 -44.30 -63.16 59.64
CA ILE A 4 -43.42 -62.02 60.01
C ILE A 4 -42.64 -61.61 58.72
N PRO A 5 -42.13 -60.36 58.56
CA PRO A 5 -41.54 -59.92 57.29
C PRO A 5 -40.06 -60.32 57.11
N VAL A 6 -39.61 -60.38 55.86
CA VAL A 6 -38.18 -60.51 55.50
C VAL A 6 -37.79 -59.32 54.62
N ALA A 7 -36.81 -58.53 55.09
CA ALA A 7 -36.31 -57.37 54.36
C ALA A 7 -35.27 -57.77 53.31
N LYS A 8 -35.20 -57.02 52.20
CA LYS A 8 -33.93 -56.79 51.51
C LYS A 8 -33.86 -55.39 50.90
N ALA A 9 -32.70 -54.76 51.06
CA ALA A 9 -32.29 -53.50 50.43
C ALA A 9 -32.59 -53.51 48.92
N GLY A 10 -32.76 -52.40 48.22
CA GLY A 10 -32.47 -51.02 48.58
C GLY A 10 -32.18 -50.23 47.30
N VAL A 11 -32.96 -49.17 47.12
CA VAL A 11 -32.50 -47.85 46.66
C VAL A 11 -31.86 -47.73 45.25
N LYS A 12 -32.63 -47.05 44.38
CA LYS A 12 -32.23 -46.24 43.21
C LYS A 12 -31.63 -46.99 42.01
N SER A 13 -32.50 -47.16 41.00
CA SER A 13 -32.11 -47.16 39.59
C SER A 13 -31.42 -45.84 39.22
N GLY A 14 -30.11 -45.78 39.43
CA GLY A 14 -29.26 -44.68 39.01
C GLY A 14 -29.08 -44.69 37.50
N VAL A 15 -30.10 -44.33 36.74
CA VAL A 15 -29.90 -43.84 35.38
C VAL A 15 -29.16 -42.51 35.53
N SER A 16 -27.84 -42.54 35.34
CA SER A 16 -27.10 -41.31 35.15
C SER A 16 -27.61 -40.69 33.86
N ALA A 17 -28.39 -39.61 34.01
CA ALA A 17 -28.75 -38.73 32.91
C ALA A 17 -27.46 -38.05 32.44
N GLY A 18 -26.68 -38.76 31.63
CA GLY A 18 -25.57 -38.19 30.90
C GLY A 18 -26.09 -36.98 30.14
N LYS A 19 -25.51 -35.80 30.39
CA LYS A 19 -25.81 -34.59 29.62
C LYS A 19 -25.83 -34.98 28.14
N PRO A 20 -26.86 -34.60 27.35
CA PRO A 20 -26.87 -34.90 25.94
C PRO A 20 -25.61 -34.30 25.33
N MET A 21 -24.65 -35.17 24.95
CA MET A 21 -23.47 -34.71 24.22
C MET A 21 -23.97 -34.18 22.90
N ASN A 22 -23.89 -32.86 22.74
CA ASN A 22 -24.39 -32.15 21.58
C ASN A 22 -23.50 -32.49 20.38
N TYR A 23 -23.80 -33.61 19.73
CA TYR A 23 -22.97 -34.22 18.70
C TYR A 23 -23.09 -33.42 17.40
N THR A 24 -22.37 -32.30 17.32
CA THR A 24 -22.25 -31.52 16.09
C THR A 24 -21.62 -32.41 15.02
N LYS A 25 -22.41 -32.75 14.00
CA LYS A 25 -21.97 -33.54 12.85
C LYS A 25 -20.77 -32.85 12.20
N PHE A 26 -19.76 -33.63 11.80
CA PHE A 26 -18.58 -33.09 11.12
C PHE A 26 -18.97 -32.25 9.88
N SER A 27 -19.99 -32.68 9.13
CA SER A 27 -20.55 -31.92 8.02
C SER A 27 -21.07 -30.55 8.41
N SER A 28 -21.76 -30.39 9.55
CA SER A 28 -22.27 -29.06 9.96
C SER A 28 -21.13 -28.11 10.37
N LYS A 29 -20.04 -28.65 10.94
CA LYS A 29 -18.81 -27.88 11.19
C LYS A 29 -18.11 -27.50 9.88
N LEU A 30 -17.94 -28.44 8.96
CA LEU A 30 -17.33 -28.21 7.65
C LEU A 30 -18.11 -27.19 6.82
N THR A 31 -19.43 -27.31 6.71
CA THR A 31 -20.29 -26.33 6.02
C THR A 31 -20.22 -24.96 6.67
N GLY A 32 -20.21 -24.88 8.01
CA GLY A 32 -20.01 -23.61 8.72
C GLY A 32 -18.65 -22.97 8.44
N SER A 33 -17.57 -23.77 8.40
CA SER A 33 -16.24 -23.28 8.02
C SER A 33 -16.18 -22.82 6.56
N LEU A 34 -16.86 -23.50 5.63
CA LEU A 34 -16.92 -23.09 4.22
C LEU A 34 -17.71 -21.79 4.02
N ASP A 35 -18.83 -21.61 4.72
CA ASP A 35 -19.59 -20.35 4.74
C ASP A 35 -18.75 -19.19 5.33
N GLN A 36 -17.99 -19.47 6.40
CA GLN A 36 -17.09 -18.49 7.01
C GLN A 36 -15.90 -18.15 6.09
N ILE A 37 -15.34 -19.12 5.36
CA ILE A 37 -14.31 -18.90 4.33
C ILE A 37 -14.87 -18.06 3.18
N GLY A 38 -16.10 -18.35 2.72
CA GLY A 38 -16.78 -17.55 1.69
C GLY A 38 -16.92 -16.09 2.09
N LYS A 39 -17.38 -15.81 3.32
CA LYS A 39 -17.46 -14.45 3.88
C LYS A 39 -16.09 -13.78 3.98
N MET A 40 -15.08 -14.48 4.49
CA MET A 40 -13.71 -13.94 4.56
C MET A 40 -13.14 -13.61 3.17
N ILE A 41 -13.47 -14.39 2.13
CA ILE A 41 -13.08 -14.09 0.75
C ILE A 41 -13.79 -12.84 0.23
N GLU A 42 -15.09 -12.70 0.50
CA GLU A 42 -15.89 -11.52 0.09
C GLU A 42 -15.40 -10.23 0.78
N ASP A 43 -15.11 -10.29 2.07
CA ASP A 43 -14.57 -9.15 2.83
C ASP A 43 -13.15 -8.78 2.38
N ASN A 44 -12.30 -9.78 2.11
CA ASN A 44 -10.98 -9.56 1.52
C ASN A 44 -11.06 -8.93 0.11
N ALA A 45 -12.04 -9.33 -0.71
CA ALA A 45 -12.25 -8.74 -2.04
C ALA A 45 -12.58 -7.24 -1.94
N LYS A 46 -13.56 -6.86 -1.10
CA LYS A 46 -13.92 -5.45 -0.84
C LYS A 46 -12.74 -4.64 -0.29
N MET A 47 -11.90 -5.27 0.55
CA MET A 47 -10.67 -4.62 1.06
C MET A 47 -9.64 -4.41 -0.05
N ILE A 48 -9.45 -5.38 -0.95
CA ILE A 48 -8.56 -5.26 -2.12
C ILE A 48 -9.07 -4.16 -3.07
N ASP A 49 -10.37 -4.11 -3.36
CA ASP A 49 -10.99 -3.06 -4.18
C ASP A 49 -10.73 -1.66 -3.56
N SER A 50 -10.90 -1.53 -2.24
CA SER A 50 -10.62 -0.30 -1.51
C SER A 50 -9.14 0.11 -1.58
N ILE A 51 -8.22 -0.85 -1.46
CA ILE A 51 -6.77 -0.62 -1.61
C ILE A 51 -6.44 -0.18 -3.05
N GLN A 52 -7.07 -0.80 -4.04
CA GLN A 52 -6.89 -0.48 -5.46
C GLN A 52 -7.38 0.94 -5.79
N GLU A 53 -8.54 1.34 -5.27
CA GLU A 53 -9.09 2.69 -5.45
C GLU A 53 -8.20 3.77 -4.82
N VAL A 54 -7.77 3.58 -3.56
CA VAL A 54 -6.82 4.47 -2.88
C VAL A 54 -5.48 4.51 -3.63
N ALA A 55 -4.97 3.37 -4.12
CA ALA A 55 -3.75 3.32 -4.90
C ALA A 55 -3.87 4.07 -6.25
N LEU A 56 -5.06 4.06 -6.88
CA LEU A 56 -5.32 4.82 -8.10
C LEU A 56 -5.34 6.33 -7.84
N GLU A 57 -5.96 6.78 -6.74
CA GLU A 57 -5.98 8.19 -6.33
C GLU A 57 -4.58 8.69 -5.95
N LEU A 58 -3.80 7.89 -5.20
CA LEU A 58 -2.41 8.17 -4.88
C LEU A 58 -1.53 8.22 -6.14
N THR A 59 -1.70 7.28 -7.08
CA THR A 59 -0.96 7.27 -8.35
C THR A 59 -1.29 8.50 -9.20
N GLY A 60 -2.56 8.92 -9.24
CA GLY A 60 -2.99 10.17 -9.87
C GLY A 60 -2.37 11.41 -9.22
N SER A 61 -2.36 11.45 -7.88
CA SER A 61 -1.76 12.54 -7.10
C SER A 61 -0.26 12.66 -7.31
N ILE A 62 0.46 11.52 -7.35
CA ILE A 62 1.90 11.45 -7.68
C ILE A 62 2.14 11.97 -9.11
N GLY A 63 1.29 11.64 -10.08
CA GLY A 63 1.40 12.16 -11.45
C GLY A 63 1.19 13.67 -11.55
N ALA A 64 0.21 14.21 -10.83
CA ALA A 64 0.01 15.66 -10.76
C ALA A 64 1.20 16.37 -10.11
N LEU A 65 1.71 15.85 -8.99
CA LEU A 65 2.87 16.39 -8.29
C LEU A 65 4.14 16.32 -9.15
N HIS A 66 4.40 15.17 -9.79
CA HIS A 66 5.54 15.03 -10.70
C HIS A 66 5.47 16.01 -11.87
N THR A 67 4.29 16.18 -12.49
CA THR A 67 4.07 17.16 -13.57
C THR A 67 4.40 18.59 -13.11
N LEU A 68 3.98 18.98 -11.90
CA LEU A 68 4.33 20.27 -11.30
C LEU A 68 5.83 20.38 -11.03
N THR A 69 6.44 19.37 -10.41
CA THR A 69 7.88 19.31 -10.11
C THR A 69 8.73 19.46 -11.36
N VAL A 70 8.39 18.75 -12.44
CA VAL A 70 9.04 18.87 -13.76
C VAL A 70 8.89 20.28 -14.33
N LYS A 71 7.69 20.88 -14.27
CA LYS A 71 7.45 22.24 -14.75
C LYS A 71 8.30 23.27 -14.00
N TYR A 72 8.37 23.18 -12.67
CA TYR A 72 9.21 24.06 -11.86
C TYR A 72 10.71 23.80 -12.07
N ALA A 73 11.12 22.55 -12.27
CA ALA A 73 12.49 22.22 -12.63
C ALA A 73 12.89 22.85 -13.97
N GLY A 74 12.04 22.79 -15.00
CA GLY A 74 12.27 23.45 -16.28
C GLY A 74 12.43 24.97 -16.15
N ILE A 75 11.58 25.63 -15.37
CA ILE A 75 11.68 27.07 -15.10
C ILE A 75 12.99 27.40 -14.37
N ALA A 76 13.34 26.63 -13.34
CA ALA A 76 14.58 26.84 -12.59
C ALA A 76 15.83 26.63 -13.46
N ASN A 77 15.83 25.63 -14.36
CA ASN A 77 16.91 25.41 -15.32
C ASN A 77 17.08 26.62 -16.26
N GLN A 78 15.99 27.09 -16.88
CA GLN A 78 16.01 28.27 -17.76
C GLN A 78 16.53 29.54 -17.06
N VAL A 79 16.19 29.72 -15.77
CA VAL A 79 16.71 30.83 -14.96
C VAL A 79 18.21 30.66 -14.68
N LEU A 80 18.67 29.44 -14.41
CA LEU A 80 20.09 29.14 -14.22
C LEU A 80 20.91 29.33 -15.51
N ASP A 81 20.38 28.90 -16.67
CA ASP A 81 21.01 29.09 -17.99
C ASP A 81 21.30 30.57 -18.30
N VAL A 82 20.44 31.48 -17.82
CA VAL A 82 20.62 32.94 -17.96
C VAL A 82 21.54 33.52 -16.87
N LEU A 83 21.45 33.02 -15.64
CA LEU A 83 22.21 33.57 -14.50
C LEU A 83 23.66 33.08 -14.43
N LEU A 84 23.96 31.82 -14.77
CA LEU A 84 25.31 31.24 -14.71
C LEU A 84 26.33 32.02 -15.56
N PRO A 85 26.06 32.40 -16.82
CA PRO A 85 27.00 33.19 -17.63
C PRO A 85 27.19 34.61 -17.11
N LEU A 86 26.16 35.21 -16.49
CA LEU A 86 26.26 36.52 -15.84
C LEU A 86 27.11 36.44 -14.57
N MET A 87 26.92 35.38 -13.79
CA MET A 87 27.70 35.10 -12.58
C MET A 87 29.19 34.93 -12.89
N GLN A 88 29.54 34.17 -13.93
CA GLN A 88 30.95 33.99 -14.36
C GLN A 88 31.65 35.29 -14.79
N LYS A 89 30.90 36.37 -15.10
CA LYS A 89 31.45 37.68 -15.47
C LYS A 89 31.66 38.64 -14.29
N ILE A 90 31.24 38.27 -13.07
CA ILE A 90 31.43 39.09 -11.87
C ILE A 90 32.68 38.62 -11.12
N PRO A 91 33.71 39.47 -10.90
CA PRO A 91 35.00 39.04 -10.36
C PRO A 91 35.02 38.65 -8.87
N LEU A 92 33.89 38.73 -8.17
CA LEU A 92 33.77 38.52 -6.72
C LEU A 92 32.54 37.68 -6.33
N ILE A 93 32.30 36.55 -7.01
CA ILE A 93 31.22 35.62 -6.63
C ILE A 93 31.68 34.64 -5.54
N PRO A 94 30.91 34.49 -4.44
CA PRO A 94 31.17 33.47 -3.44
C PRO A 94 31.09 32.06 -4.05
N PRO A 95 32.10 31.19 -3.87
CA PRO A 95 32.10 29.83 -4.45
C PRO A 95 30.84 29.01 -4.12
N LYS A 96 30.29 29.20 -2.92
CA LYS A 96 29.04 28.56 -2.46
C LYS A 96 27.83 28.88 -3.35
N LEU A 97 27.77 30.08 -3.93
CA LEU A 97 26.65 30.52 -4.77
C LEU A 97 26.71 29.79 -6.13
N THR A 98 27.91 29.69 -6.72
CA THR A 98 28.16 28.94 -7.95
C THR A 98 27.90 27.44 -7.73
N GLN A 99 28.34 26.88 -6.60
CA GLN A 99 28.08 25.49 -6.23
C GLN A 99 26.57 25.22 -6.11
N PHE A 100 25.84 26.06 -5.37
CA PHE A 100 24.39 25.95 -5.24
C PHE A 100 23.68 26.01 -6.60
N ALA A 101 24.09 26.93 -7.49
CA ALA A 101 23.53 27.04 -8.83
C ALA A 101 23.78 25.77 -9.67
N THR A 102 25.00 25.21 -9.64
CA THR A 102 25.36 23.97 -10.33
C THR A 102 24.66 22.73 -9.75
N ASP A 103 24.47 22.66 -8.43
CA ASP A 103 23.77 21.54 -7.79
C ASP A 103 22.25 21.62 -8.03
N LEU A 104 21.69 22.83 -8.10
CA LEU A 104 20.32 23.06 -8.52
C LEU A 104 20.12 22.67 -9.99
N GLU A 105 21.00 23.07 -10.90
CA GLU A 105 21.01 22.69 -12.33
C GLU A 105 21.02 21.17 -12.50
N LYS A 106 21.92 20.47 -11.80
CA LYS A 106 21.98 18.99 -11.83
C LYS A 106 20.69 18.36 -11.31
N MET A 107 20.09 18.92 -10.26
CA MET A 107 18.83 18.39 -9.72
C MET A 107 17.66 18.65 -10.68
N THR A 108 17.57 19.84 -11.28
CA THR A 108 16.51 20.18 -12.24
C THR A 108 16.64 19.36 -13.51
N GLN A 109 17.84 19.22 -14.07
CA GLN A 109 18.08 18.39 -15.23
C GLN A 109 17.75 16.91 -14.94
N LYS A 110 18.16 16.39 -13.79
CA LYS A 110 17.82 15.00 -13.39
C LYS A 110 16.31 14.79 -13.23
N ILE A 111 15.54 15.80 -12.82
CA ILE A 111 14.06 15.71 -12.79
C ILE A 111 13.49 15.65 -14.21
N ILE A 112 13.99 16.50 -15.11
CA ILE A 112 13.55 16.60 -16.51
C ILE A 112 13.89 15.30 -17.27
N ASP A 113 15.12 14.81 -17.15
CA ASP A 113 15.58 13.58 -17.82
C ASP A 113 14.75 12.35 -17.42
N ASN A 114 14.35 12.28 -16.15
CA ASN A 114 13.54 11.18 -15.62
C ASN A 114 12.03 11.35 -15.85
N GLN A 115 11.57 12.44 -16.47
CA GLN A 115 10.15 12.70 -16.75
C GLN A 115 9.50 11.57 -17.55
N THR A 116 10.14 11.16 -18.66
CA THR A 116 9.58 10.14 -19.57
C THR A 116 9.47 8.78 -18.89
N ALA A 117 10.51 8.36 -18.18
CA ALA A 117 10.52 7.10 -17.42
C ALA A 117 9.47 7.12 -16.29
N THR A 118 9.37 8.25 -15.58
CA THR A 118 8.39 8.45 -14.51
C THR A 118 6.96 8.39 -15.03
N ASN A 119 6.64 9.12 -16.09
CA ASN A 119 5.31 9.12 -16.70
C ASN A 119 4.92 7.72 -17.20
N LYS A 120 5.87 6.96 -17.74
CA LYS A 120 5.67 5.55 -18.09
C LYS A 120 5.35 4.72 -16.84
N THR A 121 6.16 4.79 -15.79
CA THR A 121 5.95 4.09 -14.50
C THR A 121 4.55 4.36 -13.93
N ILE A 122 4.12 5.63 -13.89
CA ILE A 122 2.80 6.05 -13.39
C ILE A 122 1.67 5.47 -14.25
N THR A 123 1.85 5.47 -15.58
CA THR A 123 0.88 4.91 -16.53
C THR A 123 0.77 3.38 -16.38
N ASP A 124 1.90 2.69 -16.25
CA ASP A 124 1.96 1.23 -16.10
C ASP A 124 1.37 0.77 -14.76
N VAL A 125 1.65 1.49 -13.67
CA VAL A 125 1.02 1.24 -12.36
C VAL A 125 -0.47 1.49 -12.43
N ARG A 126 -0.91 2.61 -13.01
CA ARG A 126 -2.35 2.91 -13.17
C ARG A 126 -3.05 1.83 -14.00
N SER A 127 -2.42 1.37 -15.09
CA SER A 127 -2.92 0.25 -15.89
C SER A 127 -2.98 -1.04 -15.07
N GLY A 128 -1.90 -1.38 -14.34
CA GLY A 128 -1.84 -2.59 -13.51
C GLY A 128 -2.90 -2.61 -12.41
N LEU A 129 -3.14 -1.46 -11.76
CA LEU A 129 -4.23 -1.29 -10.79
C LEU A 129 -5.59 -1.47 -11.47
N GLN A 130 -5.85 -0.79 -12.59
CA GLN A 130 -7.13 -0.88 -13.30
C GLN A 130 -7.45 -2.29 -13.84
N THR A 131 -6.43 -3.09 -14.18
CA THR A 131 -6.62 -4.44 -14.74
C THR A 131 -6.40 -5.57 -13.72
N GLY A 132 -6.11 -5.26 -12.45
CA GLY A 132 -5.72 -6.27 -11.44
C GLY A 132 -4.42 -7.02 -11.78
N ASP A 133 -3.57 -6.46 -12.63
CA ASP A 133 -2.33 -7.10 -13.11
C ASP A 133 -1.21 -6.91 -12.10
N VAL A 134 -1.15 -7.83 -11.14
CA VAL A 134 -0.17 -7.85 -10.06
C VAL A 134 1.27 -7.93 -10.58
N SER A 135 1.50 -8.52 -11.76
CA SER A 135 2.84 -8.62 -12.35
C SER A 135 3.38 -7.25 -12.76
N LYS A 136 2.53 -6.37 -13.35
CA LYS A 136 2.90 -4.97 -13.62
C LYS A 136 3.13 -4.17 -12.34
N LEU A 137 2.33 -4.41 -11.30
CA LEU A 137 2.52 -3.73 -10.01
C LEU A 137 3.86 -4.11 -9.38
N GLN A 138 4.24 -5.39 -9.44
CA GLN A 138 5.52 -5.86 -8.91
C GLN A 138 6.72 -5.36 -9.73
N SER A 139 6.64 -5.28 -11.07
CA SER A 139 7.74 -4.77 -11.89
C SER A 139 8.02 -3.28 -11.67
N HIS A 140 6.99 -2.47 -11.40
CA HIS A 140 7.11 -1.01 -11.29
C HIS A 140 7.13 -0.47 -9.84
N ALA A 141 6.94 -1.31 -8.81
CA ALA A 141 7.00 -0.91 -7.40
C ALA A 141 8.35 -0.27 -7.00
N GLY A 142 9.47 -0.80 -7.51
CA GLY A 142 10.81 -0.25 -7.25
C GLY A 142 11.03 1.13 -7.88
N GLU A 143 10.48 1.35 -9.07
CA GLU A 143 10.53 2.63 -9.77
C GLU A 143 9.69 3.70 -9.05
N LEU A 144 8.49 3.35 -8.58
CA LEU A 144 7.66 4.20 -7.72
C LEU A 144 8.35 4.58 -6.40
N GLN A 145 9.07 3.65 -5.77
CA GLN A 145 9.85 3.97 -4.57
C GLN A 145 10.96 4.98 -4.88
N ASN A 146 11.66 4.85 -6.02
CA ASN A 146 12.68 5.81 -6.42
C ASN A 146 12.07 7.17 -6.76
N LEU A 147 10.95 7.22 -7.47
CA LEU A 147 10.21 8.46 -7.71
C LEU A 147 9.81 9.15 -6.39
N THR A 148 9.24 8.39 -5.45
CA THR A 148 8.87 8.91 -4.13
C THR A 148 10.08 9.48 -3.40
N LYS A 149 11.21 8.77 -3.38
CA LYS A 149 12.47 9.25 -2.78
C LYS A 149 12.98 10.53 -3.46
N THR A 150 12.89 10.62 -4.79
CA THR A 150 13.27 11.82 -5.54
C THR A 150 12.38 13.01 -5.20
N ILE A 151 11.05 12.84 -5.18
CA ILE A 151 10.10 13.88 -4.78
C ILE A 151 10.35 14.31 -3.32
N SER A 152 10.53 13.37 -2.39
CA SER A 152 10.82 13.67 -0.98
C SER A 152 12.15 14.37 -0.76
N ALA A 153 13.14 14.20 -1.65
CA ALA A 153 14.41 14.94 -1.59
C ALA A 153 14.30 16.38 -2.12
N ILE A 154 13.25 16.68 -2.90
CA ILE A 154 12.96 18.02 -3.44
C ILE A 154 12.05 18.82 -2.50
N LEU A 155 11.20 18.14 -1.73
CA LEU A 155 10.40 18.75 -0.68
C LEU A 155 11.31 19.14 0.50
N PRO A 156 11.20 20.37 1.04
CA PRO A 156 12.00 20.78 2.18
C PRO A 156 11.65 19.93 3.41
N ALA A 157 12.68 19.43 4.09
CA ALA A 157 12.51 18.82 5.40
C ALA A 157 11.92 19.86 6.38
N LYS A 158 10.92 19.42 7.16
CA LYS A 158 10.19 20.25 8.11
C LYS A 158 10.93 20.40 9.43
#